data_AF-A0A975CWT5-F1
#
_entry.id   AF-A0A975CWT5-F1
#
_cell.length_a   1.000
_cell.length_b   1.000
_cell.length_c   1.000
_cell.angle_alpha   90.00
_cell.angle_beta   90.00
_cell.angle_gamma   90.00
#
_symmetry.space_group_name_H-M   'P 1'
#
loop_
_entity.id
_entity.type
_entity.pdbx_description
1 polymer ?
#
loop_
_entity_poly.entity_id
_entity_poly.type
_entity_poly.pdbx_seq_one_letter_code
_entity_poly.pdbx_strand_id
1 'polypeptide(L)'
;MDPTTGPRKTNFGYNRFADLFYYLLAHMPLDCAADVYDAEYVAQMAGELGVSPQVPQRLTEYYQEHFDRLNIINFFPLAADNIRHLREGLASCGQLTEEDMSRFVDPLLEICERVSGPFYKWWEQHHAESAERKEKVYDRFSALAARFAPFLDKAAGTAKVLFSYSLQKNGRAFFQPDGITVYLTFPEKDEEIAGCFLQYLHECTHGVTDPLMNRNILMADGSHDVSEYQVLCFDEYLIGALAPDMAEIYRTWISREYLDYSHEQLGAEGEQRLKDCLKEILER
;
A
#
# COMPACT_ATOMS: atom_id res chain seq x y z
N MET A 1 18.21 -5.01 30.64
CA MET A 1 17.88 -3.65 30.18
C MET A 1 19.01 -3.22 29.28
N ASP A 2 18.80 -3.27 27.97
CA ASP A 2 19.76 -2.86 26.95
C ASP A 2 19.43 -1.41 26.52
N PRO A 3 20.36 -0.45 26.61
CA PRO A 3 20.07 0.97 26.41
C PRO A 3 20.37 1.42 24.97
N THR A 4 19.64 0.91 23.96
CA THR A 4 19.89 1.23 22.54
C THR A 4 18.70 1.70 21.72
N THR A 5 17.49 1.81 22.27
CA THR A 5 16.34 2.30 21.50
C THR A 5 16.20 3.82 21.59
N GLY A 6 17.01 4.53 20.80
CA GLY A 6 16.52 5.78 20.22
C GLY A 6 15.27 5.49 19.37
N PRO A 7 14.40 6.50 19.12
CA PRO A 7 13.19 6.28 18.31
C PRO A 7 13.57 5.63 16.98
N ARG A 8 12.95 4.48 16.67
CA ARG A 8 13.22 3.77 15.42
C ARG A 8 12.76 4.66 14.27
N LYS A 9 13.69 5.00 13.38
CA LYS A 9 13.50 6.05 12.38
C LYS A 9 12.68 5.51 11.21
N THR A 10 11.55 6.14 10.91
CA THR A 10 10.84 5.94 9.63
C THR A 10 11.77 6.37 8.50
N ASN A 11 12.05 5.45 7.58
CA ASN A 11 12.90 5.73 6.43
C ASN A 11 12.03 6.02 5.21
N PHE A 12 12.18 7.22 4.64
CA PHE A 12 11.48 7.60 3.41
C PHE A 12 12.30 7.25 2.18
N GLY A 13 11.64 6.83 1.11
CA GLY A 13 12.31 6.55 -0.16
C GLY A 13 11.34 6.48 -1.33
N TYR A 14 11.90 6.07 -2.47
CA TYR A 14 11.15 5.82 -3.71
C TYR A 14 11.73 4.58 -4.39
N ASN A 15 10.92 3.95 -5.23
CA ASN A 15 11.36 2.88 -6.11
C ASN A 15 10.81 3.13 -7.51
N ARG A 16 11.65 3.66 -8.41
CA ARG A 16 11.26 3.98 -9.79
C ARG A 16 10.80 2.75 -10.57
N PHE A 17 11.34 1.57 -10.24
CA PHE A 17 10.97 0.32 -10.92
C PHE A 17 9.58 -0.14 -10.48
N ALA A 18 9.29 -0.06 -9.18
CA ALA A 18 7.93 -0.26 -8.68
C ALA A 18 6.96 0.75 -9.30
N ASP A 19 7.33 2.03 -9.38
CA ASP A 19 6.50 3.06 -10.02
C ASP A 19 6.17 2.72 -11.48
N LEU A 20 7.15 2.29 -12.27
CA LEU A 20 6.92 1.82 -13.64
C LEU A 20 5.88 0.69 -13.67
N PHE A 21 5.96 -0.23 -12.71
CA PHE A 21 5.04 -1.34 -12.61
C PHE A 21 3.61 -0.89 -12.28
N TYR A 22 3.43 0.00 -11.29
CA TYR A 22 2.11 0.54 -10.98
C TYR A 22 1.57 1.47 -12.07
N TYR A 23 2.44 2.15 -12.82
CA TYR A 23 2.03 2.86 -14.02
C TYR A 23 1.34 1.92 -15.01
N LEU A 24 1.88 0.72 -15.24
CA LEU A 24 1.25 -0.29 -16.10
C LEU A 24 -0.06 -0.80 -15.53
N LEU A 25 -0.09 -1.13 -14.24
CA LEU A 25 -1.31 -1.57 -13.57
C LEU A 25 -2.40 -0.50 -13.60
N ALA A 26 -2.06 0.78 -13.59
CA ALA A 26 -3.03 1.87 -13.72
C ALA A 26 -3.73 1.90 -15.09
N HIS A 27 -3.23 1.16 -16.09
CA HIS A 27 -3.91 0.94 -17.37
C HIS A 27 -4.77 -0.33 -17.42
N MET A 28 -4.84 -1.08 -16.32
CA MET A 28 -5.64 -2.31 -16.21
C MET A 28 -6.82 -2.06 -15.27
N PRO A 29 -8.03 -1.77 -15.79
CA PRO A 29 -9.21 -1.66 -14.94
C PRO A 29 -9.55 -3.03 -14.34
N LEU A 30 -9.58 -3.12 -13.01
CA LEU A 30 -9.87 -4.34 -12.27
C LEU A 30 -11.10 -4.16 -11.37
N ASP A 31 -11.85 -5.23 -11.17
CA ASP A 31 -12.98 -5.28 -10.22
C ASP A 31 -12.58 -6.00 -8.92
N CYS A 32 -11.51 -5.52 -8.25
CA CYS A 32 -11.05 -6.06 -6.97
C CYS A 32 -10.17 -5.07 -6.18
N ALA A 33 -9.77 -5.43 -4.96
CA ALA A 33 -8.94 -4.58 -4.08
C ALA A 33 -7.55 -4.22 -4.66
N ALA A 34 -7.08 -4.97 -5.66
CA ALA A 34 -5.84 -4.66 -6.36
C ALA A 34 -5.98 -3.58 -7.45
N ASP A 35 -7.21 -3.09 -7.71
CA ASP A 35 -7.44 -2.03 -8.68
C ASP A 35 -6.64 -0.78 -8.34
N VAL A 36 -5.87 -0.32 -9.31
CA VAL A 36 -5.15 0.96 -9.27
C VAL A 36 -5.44 1.79 -10.52
N TYR A 37 -6.44 1.40 -11.30
CA TYR A 37 -6.83 2.10 -12.51
C TYR A 37 -7.36 3.49 -12.19
N ASP A 38 -6.86 4.49 -12.92
CA ASP A 38 -7.34 5.86 -12.86
C ASP A 38 -7.30 6.46 -14.27
N ALA A 39 -8.48 6.79 -14.80
CA ALA A 39 -8.63 7.27 -16.16
C ALA A 39 -7.98 8.65 -16.38
N GLU A 40 -8.00 9.52 -15.36
CA GLU A 40 -7.44 10.87 -15.44
C GLU A 40 -5.92 10.79 -15.44
N TYR A 41 -5.34 10.01 -14.51
CA TYR A 41 -3.91 9.74 -14.46
C TYR A 41 -3.40 9.09 -15.76
N VAL A 42 -4.11 8.09 -16.29
CA VAL A 42 -3.77 7.43 -17.55
C VAL A 42 -3.73 8.42 -18.72
N ALA A 43 -4.72 9.31 -18.80
CA ALA A 43 -4.78 10.34 -19.84
C ALA A 43 -3.65 11.36 -19.71
N GLN A 44 -3.35 11.80 -18.49
CA GLN A 44 -2.25 12.71 -18.18
C GLN A 44 -0.91 12.10 -18.62
N MET A 45 -0.62 10.87 -18.17
CA MET A 45 0.65 10.20 -18.45
C MET A 45 0.85 9.89 -19.94
N ALA A 46 -0.22 9.59 -20.67
CA ALA A 46 -0.12 9.44 -22.13
C ALA A 46 0.34 10.74 -22.81
N GLY A 47 -0.05 11.90 -22.28
CA GLY A 47 0.41 13.21 -22.73
C GLY A 47 1.87 13.49 -22.36
N GLU A 48 2.24 13.25 -21.11
CA GLU A 48 3.59 13.51 -20.58
C GLU A 48 4.66 12.63 -21.24
N LEU A 49 4.37 11.34 -21.41
CA LEU A 49 5.35 10.38 -21.93
C LEU A 49 5.38 10.32 -23.45
N GLY A 50 4.31 10.75 -24.12
CA GLY A 50 4.13 10.58 -25.57
C GLY A 50 4.08 9.11 -26.03
N VAL A 51 4.02 8.18 -25.08
CA VAL A 51 3.88 6.73 -25.31
C VAL A 51 2.88 6.17 -24.31
N SER A 52 1.95 5.35 -24.80
CA SER A 52 1.03 4.58 -23.95
C SER A 52 1.51 3.14 -23.86
N PRO A 53 1.34 2.45 -22.72
CA PRO A 53 1.75 1.06 -22.59
C PRO A 53 0.92 0.14 -23.48
N GLN A 54 -0.29 0.54 -23.87
CA GLN A 54 -1.20 -0.27 -24.69
C GLN A 54 -1.36 -1.68 -24.11
N VAL A 55 -1.67 -1.77 -22.81
CA VAL A 55 -1.88 -3.06 -22.14
C VAL A 55 -3.05 -3.78 -22.82
N PRO A 56 -2.83 -4.96 -23.42
CA PRO A 56 -3.90 -5.68 -24.11
C PRO A 56 -4.99 -6.13 -23.13
N GLN A 57 -6.26 -5.96 -23.50
CA GLN A 57 -7.41 -6.36 -22.67
C GLN A 57 -7.33 -7.81 -22.16
N ARG A 58 -6.80 -8.72 -22.99
CA ARG A 58 -6.57 -10.13 -22.60
C ARG A 58 -5.70 -10.31 -21.36
N LEU A 59 -4.77 -9.38 -21.06
CA LEU A 59 -3.95 -9.45 -19.84
C LEU A 59 -4.79 -9.09 -18.62
N THR A 60 -5.64 -8.08 -18.73
CA THR A 60 -6.59 -7.69 -17.67
C THR A 60 -7.58 -8.82 -17.39
N GLU A 61 -8.14 -9.44 -18.43
CA GLU A 61 -9.06 -10.57 -18.31
C GLU A 61 -8.38 -11.78 -17.64
N TYR A 62 -7.18 -12.15 -18.09
CA TYR A 62 -6.42 -13.26 -17.50
C TYR A 62 -6.06 -12.99 -16.03
N TYR A 63 -5.68 -11.75 -15.70
CA TYR A 63 -5.38 -11.36 -14.34
C TYR A 63 -6.59 -11.51 -13.41
N GLN A 64 -7.76 -11.06 -13.85
CA GLN A 64 -9.00 -11.18 -13.06
C GLN A 64 -9.43 -12.64 -12.87
N GLU A 65 -9.36 -13.45 -13.92
CA GLU A 65 -9.71 -14.88 -13.86
C GLU A 65 -8.79 -15.67 -12.90
N HIS A 66 -7.54 -15.24 -12.75
CA HIS A 66 -6.52 -15.92 -11.95
C HIS A 66 -5.98 -15.09 -10.78
N PHE A 67 -6.81 -14.17 -10.28
CA PHE A 67 -6.42 -13.18 -9.27
C PHE A 67 -5.76 -13.82 -8.04
N ASP A 68 -6.32 -14.91 -7.50
CA ASP A 68 -5.78 -15.58 -6.30
C ASP A 68 -4.32 -16.02 -6.44
N ARG A 69 -3.86 -16.35 -7.66
CA ARG A 69 -2.45 -16.67 -7.91
C ARG A 69 -1.64 -15.42 -8.29
N LEU A 70 -2.22 -14.54 -9.10
CA LEU A 70 -1.51 -13.42 -9.69
C LEU A 70 -1.43 -12.17 -8.80
N ASN A 71 -2.24 -12.08 -7.73
CA ASN A 71 -2.27 -10.93 -6.83
C ASN A 71 -0.89 -10.58 -6.24
N ILE A 72 0.00 -11.56 -6.13
CA ILE A 72 1.36 -11.42 -5.64
C ILE A 72 2.20 -10.41 -6.44
N ILE A 73 1.79 -10.16 -7.69
CA ILE A 73 2.42 -9.16 -8.56
C ILE A 73 2.26 -7.72 -8.04
N ASN A 74 1.32 -7.47 -7.12
CA ASN A 74 1.18 -6.18 -6.45
C ASN A 74 2.27 -5.90 -5.42
N PHE A 75 3.08 -6.89 -5.05
CA PHE A 75 4.03 -6.77 -3.94
C PHE A 75 5.47 -7.02 -4.37
N PHE A 76 5.74 -7.96 -5.28
CA PHE A 76 7.08 -8.24 -5.78
C PHE A 76 7.85 -7.03 -6.36
N PRO A 77 7.22 -6.08 -7.09
CA PRO A 77 7.90 -4.90 -7.59
C PRO A 77 8.58 -4.07 -6.48
N LEU A 78 8.05 -4.12 -5.26
CA LEU A 78 8.61 -3.40 -4.10
C LEU A 78 9.96 -3.96 -3.64
N ALA A 79 10.22 -5.24 -3.93
CA ALA A 79 11.45 -5.95 -3.59
C ALA A 79 12.39 -6.15 -4.79
N ALA A 80 12.06 -5.59 -5.95
CA ALA A 80 12.83 -5.74 -7.18
C ALA A 80 13.44 -4.40 -7.63
N ASP A 81 14.64 -4.48 -8.20
CA ASP A 81 15.36 -3.31 -8.72
C ASP A 81 15.25 -3.17 -10.25
N ASN A 82 14.82 -4.24 -10.92
CA ASN A 82 14.75 -4.33 -12.38
C ASN A 82 13.86 -5.51 -12.82
N ILE A 83 13.56 -5.54 -14.13
CA ILE A 83 12.72 -6.55 -14.78
C ILE A 83 13.23 -7.98 -14.53
N ARG A 84 14.55 -8.18 -14.57
CA ARG A 84 15.15 -9.51 -14.35
C ARG A 84 14.92 -10.00 -12.92
N HIS A 85 15.20 -9.16 -11.91
CA HIS A 85 14.96 -9.50 -10.51
C HIS A 85 13.47 -9.77 -10.25
N LEU A 86 12.57 -8.98 -10.84
CA LEU A 86 11.14 -9.19 -10.74
C LEU A 86 10.74 -10.55 -11.32
N ARG A 87 11.20 -10.87 -12.54
CA ARG A 87 10.89 -12.13 -13.21
C ARG A 87 11.41 -13.35 -12.43
N GLU A 88 12.65 -13.28 -11.94
CA GLU A 88 13.26 -14.34 -11.13
C GLU A 88 12.49 -14.53 -9.81
N GLY A 89 12.12 -13.43 -9.15
CA GLY A 89 11.29 -13.46 -7.94
C GLY A 89 9.94 -14.15 -8.17
N LEU A 90 9.21 -13.70 -9.20
CA LEU A 90 7.91 -14.27 -9.58
C LEU A 90 7.99 -15.75 -9.96
N ALA A 91 9.02 -16.15 -10.72
CA ALA A 91 9.22 -17.56 -11.09
C ALA A 91 9.56 -18.44 -9.88
N SER A 92 10.21 -17.88 -8.85
CA SER A 92 10.65 -18.62 -7.67
C SER A 92 9.67 -18.60 -6.49
N CYS A 93 8.58 -17.83 -6.56
CA CYS A 93 7.66 -17.63 -5.45
C CYS A 93 6.79 -18.86 -5.10
N GLY A 94 6.73 -19.85 -5.99
CA GLY A 94 5.94 -21.08 -5.79
C GLY A 94 4.43 -20.93 -5.96
N GLN A 95 3.91 -19.73 -6.25
CA GLN A 95 2.49 -19.44 -6.45
C GLN A 95 2.07 -19.46 -7.93
N LEU A 96 3.00 -19.13 -8.84
CA LEU A 96 2.71 -18.99 -10.28
C LEU A 96 3.03 -20.25 -11.07
N THR A 97 2.18 -20.55 -12.05
CA THR A 97 2.39 -21.64 -13.01
C THR A 97 3.19 -21.19 -14.24
N GLU A 98 3.71 -22.14 -15.04
CA GLU A 98 4.32 -21.82 -16.33
C GLU A 98 3.33 -21.11 -17.29
N GLU A 99 2.04 -21.42 -17.16
CA GLU A 99 0.99 -20.75 -17.94
C GLU A 99 0.82 -19.30 -17.47
N ASP A 100 0.78 -19.03 -16.17
CA ASP A 100 0.71 -17.66 -15.62
C ASP A 100 1.93 -16.84 -16.09
N MET A 101 3.11 -17.45 -16.09
CA MET A 101 4.33 -16.81 -16.57
C MET A 101 4.24 -16.43 -18.05
N SER A 102 3.84 -17.37 -18.91
CA SER A 102 3.80 -17.16 -20.36
C SER A 102 2.62 -16.32 -20.86
N ARG A 103 1.46 -16.38 -20.18
CA ARG A 103 0.24 -15.68 -20.60
C ARG A 103 0.09 -14.30 -19.98
N PHE A 104 0.74 -14.04 -18.84
CA PHE A 104 0.60 -12.79 -18.13
C PHE A 104 1.93 -12.12 -17.80
N VAL A 105 2.80 -12.77 -17.02
CA VAL A 105 4.01 -12.12 -16.49
C VAL A 105 4.96 -11.70 -17.61
N ASP A 106 5.37 -12.62 -18.48
CA ASP A 106 6.32 -12.33 -19.56
C ASP A 106 5.77 -11.25 -20.53
N PRO A 107 4.51 -11.32 -21.01
CA PRO A 107 3.92 -10.25 -21.79
C PRO A 107 3.87 -8.89 -21.07
N LEU A 108 3.57 -8.86 -19.77
CA LEU A 108 3.56 -7.62 -19.00
C LEU A 108 4.96 -7.02 -18.89
N LEU A 109 5.98 -7.85 -18.63
CA LEU A 109 7.38 -7.43 -18.55
C LEU A 109 7.93 -6.92 -19.90
N GLU A 110 7.49 -7.49 -21.02
CA GLU A 110 7.81 -6.95 -22.35
C GLU A 110 7.25 -5.53 -22.54
N ILE A 111 6.06 -5.25 -22.01
CA ILE A 111 5.49 -3.90 -22.02
C ILE A 111 6.31 -2.98 -21.10
N CYS A 112 6.71 -3.44 -19.90
CA CYS A 112 7.60 -2.69 -19.01
C CYS A 112 8.86 -2.23 -19.74
N GLU A 113 9.56 -3.15 -20.40
CA GLU A 113 10.81 -2.88 -21.11
C GLU A 113 10.59 -1.80 -22.18
N ARG A 114 9.53 -1.94 -22.99
CA ARG A 114 9.19 -1.01 -24.08
C ARG A 114 8.95 0.42 -23.61
N VAL A 115 8.29 0.61 -22.47
CA VAL A 115 7.91 1.95 -21.98
C VAL A 115 8.86 2.54 -20.94
N SER A 116 9.81 1.73 -20.44
CA SER A 116 10.74 2.11 -19.37
C SER A 116 11.56 3.38 -19.68
N GLY A 117 12.07 3.52 -20.91
CA GLY A 117 12.93 4.65 -21.28
C GLY A 117 12.25 6.02 -21.12
N PRO A 118 11.13 6.28 -21.84
CA PRO A 118 10.36 7.50 -21.66
C PRO A 118 9.86 7.69 -20.22
N PHE A 119 9.39 6.61 -19.58
CA PHE A 119 8.91 6.66 -18.20
C PHE A 119 9.98 7.11 -17.22
N TYR A 120 11.18 6.51 -17.24
CA TYR A 120 12.25 6.87 -16.31
C TYR A 120 12.77 8.28 -16.53
N LYS A 121 12.79 8.76 -17.79
CA LYS A 121 13.15 10.15 -18.08
C LYS A 121 12.17 11.13 -17.42
N TRP A 122 10.86 10.87 -17.57
CA TRP A 122 9.83 11.67 -16.90
C TRP A 122 9.96 11.56 -15.37
N TRP A 123 10.11 10.34 -14.85
CA TRP A 123 10.20 10.08 -13.42
C TRP A 123 11.35 10.83 -12.77
N GLU A 124 12.54 10.82 -13.38
CA GLU A 124 13.71 11.53 -12.88
C GLU A 124 13.51 13.05 -12.88
N GLN A 125 12.85 13.58 -13.91
CA GLN A 125 12.52 15.00 -13.99
C GLN A 125 11.49 15.40 -12.92
N HIS A 126 10.36 14.69 -12.84
CA HIS A 126 9.31 14.93 -11.84
C HIS A 126 9.86 14.79 -10.42
N HIS A 127 10.68 13.77 -10.18
CA HIS A 127 11.31 13.56 -8.89
C HIS A 127 12.25 14.70 -8.49
N ALA A 128 12.94 15.32 -9.44
CA ALA A 128 13.79 16.48 -9.18
C ALA A 128 12.95 17.75 -8.94
N GLU A 129 11.89 17.95 -9.71
CA GLU A 129 10.98 19.10 -9.59
C GLU A 129 10.21 19.10 -8.25
N SER A 130 9.89 17.91 -7.72
CA SER A 130 9.21 17.76 -6.43
C SER A 130 10.11 17.91 -5.20
N ALA A 131 11.38 18.34 -5.32
CA ALA A 131 12.34 18.41 -4.21
C ALA A 131 11.81 19.10 -2.93
N GLU A 132 11.32 20.33 -3.05
CA GLU A 132 10.77 21.09 -1.91
C GLU A 132 9.52 20.41 -1.33
N ARG A 133 8.68 19.86 -2.21
CA ARG A 133 7.46 19.15 -1.82
C ARG A 133 7.80 17.92 -0.97
N LYS A 134 8.81 17.14 -1.36
CA LYS A 134 9.24 15.95 -0.62
C LYS A 134 9.69 16.29 0.79
N GLU A 135 10.44 17.37 0.98
CA GLU A 135 10.86 17.81 2.31
C GLU A 135 9.66 18.12 3.22
N LYS A 136 8.67 18.88 2.70
CA LYS A 136 7.43 19.18 3.43
C LYS A 136 6.67 17.91 3.80
N VAL A 137 6.56 16.96 2.87
CA VAL A 137 5.92 15.66 3.11
C VAL A 137 6.66 14.93 4.23
N TYR A 138 7.98 14.79 4.16
CA TYR A 138 8.77 14.07 5.16
C TYR A 138 8.66 14.67 6.56
N ASP A 139 8.73 15.99 6.67
CA ASP A 139 8.61 16.68 7.94
C ASP A 139 7.22 16.47 8.55
N ARG A 140 6.17 16.62 7.74
CA ARG A 140 4.79 16.44 8.22
C ARG A 140 4.51 14.98 8.57
N PHE A 141 4.98 14.04 7.75
CA PHE A 141 4.84 12.61 8.01
C PHE A 141 5.57 12.18 9.27
N SER A 142 6.78 12.69 9.50
CA SER A 142 7.56 12.43 10.71
C SER A 142 6.87 13.00 11.95
N ALA A 143 6.31 14.21 11.86
CA ALA A 143 5.56 14.82 12.95
C ALA A 143 4.28 14.03 13.29
N LEU A 144 3.58 13.50 12.29
CA LEU A 144 2.43 12.62 12.50
C LEU A 144 2.86 11.27 13.09
N ALA A 145 3.88 10.61 12.53
CA ALA A 145 4.41 9.35 13.03
C ALA A 145 4.83 9.44 14.51
N ALA A 146 5.44 10.56 14.92
CA ALA A 146 5.81 10.80 16.33
C ALA A 146 4.61 10.77 17.29
N ARG A 147 3.41 11.16 16.85
CA ARG A 147 2.19 11.09 17.66
C ARG A 147 1.71 9.66 17.89
N PHE A 148 2.00 8.78 16.93
CA PHE A 148 1.62 7.36 16.95
C PHE A 148 2.77 6.44 17.36
N ALA A 149 3.91 6.99 17.81
CA ALA A 149 5.10 6.22 18.17
C ALA A 149 4.82 5.03 19.13
N PRO A 150 4.01 5.17 20.21
CA PRO A 150 3.70 4.05 21.10
C PRO A 150 3.10 2.84 20.39
N PHE A 151 2.33 3.07 19.32
CA PHE A 151 1.77 2.03 18.50
C PHE A 151 2.76 1.54 17.43
N LEU A 152 3.37 2.45 16.67
CA LEU A 152 4.23 2.11 15.53
C LEU A 152 5.46 1.30 15.97
N ASP A 153 6.02 1.57 17.15
CA ASP A 153 7.16 0.81 17.68
C ASP A 153 6.84 -0.68 17.88
N LYS A 154 5.57 -1.01 18.14
CA LYS A 154 5.08 -2.38 18.34
C LYS A 154 4.55 -3.02 17.06
N ALA A 155 3.82 -2.26 16.25
CA ALA A 155 3.15 -2.76 15.06
C ALA A 155 4.10 -2.97 13.86
N ALA A 156 5.06 -2.06 13.68
CA ALA A 156 5.76 -1.91 12.41
C ALA A 156 7.25 -2.25 12.46
N GLY A 157 7.83 -2.51 13.64
CA GLY A 157 9.27 -2.75 13.78
C GLY A 157 10.09 -1.60 13.18
N THR A 158 10.86 -1.87 12.11
CA THR A 158 11.44 -0.82 11.26
C THR A 158 10.50 -0.52 10.10
N ALA A 159 9.95 0.71 10.04
CA ALA A 159 9.10 1.13 8.93
C ALA A 159 9.90 1.82 7.81
N LYS A 160 9.73 1.32 6.59
CA LYS A 160 10.19 1.96 5.35
C LYS A 160 8.98 2.46 4.57
N VAL A 161 8.86 3.77 4.42
CA VAL A 161 7.80 4.40 3.62
C VAL A 161 8.36 4.73 2.25
N LEU A 162 7.80 4.11 1.23
CA LEU A 162 8.15 4.33 -0.16
C LEU A 162 7.00 5.11 -0.82
N PHE A 163 7.30 6.27 -1.38
CA PHE A 163 6.32 7.06 -2.11
C PHE A 163 6.33 6.71 -3.60
N SER A 164 5.17 6.85 -4.22
CA SER A 164 4.88 6.49 -5.59
C SER A 164 4.25 7.64 -6.34
N TYR A 165 4.70 7.90 -7.57
CA TYR A 165 4.01 8.84 -8.47
C TYR A 165 2.96 8.14 -9.34
N SER A 166 2.90 6.81 -9.28
CA SER A 166 2.08 6.00 -10.20
C SER A 166 1.00 5.17 -9.52
N LEU A 167 1.13 4.84 -8.24
CA LEU A 167 0.07 4.21 -7.45
C LEU A 167 -1.05 5.23 -7.21
N GLN A 168 -2.26 4.97 -7.74
CA GLN A 168 -3.38 5.91 -7.64
C GLN A 168 -4.41 5.55 -6.56
N LYS A 169 -4.45 4.28 -6.14
CA LYS A 169 -5.43 3.77 -5.17
C LYS A 169 -4.80 2.72 -4.28
N ASN A 170 -5.25 2.70 -3.02
CA ASN A 170 -4.91 1.72 -1.99
C ASN A 170 -3.38 1.62 -1.74
N GLY A 171 -2.95 1.69 -0.50
CA GLY A 171 -1.56 1.40 -0.15
C GLY A 171 -1.17 -0.03 -0.55
N ARG A 172 0.14 -0.32 -0.53
CA ARG A 172 0.62 -1.70 -0.52
C ARG A 172 1.63 -1.86 0.60
N ALA A 173 1.36 -2.77 1.52
CA ALA A 173 2.33 -3.17 2.52
C ALA A 173 2.96 -4.52 2.21
N PHE A 174 4.23 -4.66 2.58
CA PHE A 174 4.92 -5.93 2.65
C PHE A 174 5.63 -6.06 3.99
N PHE A 175 5.25 -7.09 4.75
CA PHE A 175 5.81 -7.40 6.06
C PHE A 175 7.07 -8.26 5.93
N GLN A 176 8.10 -7.86 6.65
CA GLN A 176 9.38 -8.57 6.79
C GLN A 176 9.61 -8.94 8.26
N PRO A 177 10.46 -9.94 8.57
CA PRO A 177 10.68 -10.36 9.95
C PRO A 177 11.11 -9.24 10.91
N ASP A 178 11.73 -8.18 10.41
CA ASP A 178 12.27 -7.05 11.16
C ASP A 178 11.57 -5.70 10.88
N GLY A 179 10.51 -5.68 10.07
CA GLY A 179 9.84 -4.43 9.73
C GLY A 179 8.74 -4.51 8.67
N ILE A 180 8.32 -3.36 8.20
CA ILE A 180 7.30 -3.19 7.17
C ILE A 180 7.81 -2.23 6.10
N THR A 181 7.59 -2.56 4.84
CA THR A 181 7.68 -1.60 3.74
C THR A 181 6.28 -1.24 3.29
N VAL A 182 5.96 0.06 3.32
CA VAL A 182 4.66 0.59 2.90
C VAL A 182 4.84 1.47 1.67
N TYR A 183 4.13 1.15 0.60
CA TYR A 183 4.12 1.86 -0.66
C TYR A 183 2.86 2.71 -0.77
N LEU A 184 3.03 4.02 -0.94
CA LEU A 184 1.96 5.01 -0.87
C LEU A 184 1.98 5.94 -2.07
N THR A 185 0.81 6.40 -2.49
CA THR A 185 0.69 7.54 -3.40
C THR A 185 1.37 8.76 -2.80
N PHE A 186 2.23 9.41 -3.57
CA PHE A 186 2.90 10.64 -3.17
C PHE A 186 1.86 11.78 -3.08
N PRO A 187 1.73 12.46 -1.92
CA PRO A 187 0.80 13.57 -1.80
C PRO A 187 1.39 14.80 -2.47
N GLU A 188 0.86 15.19 -3.63
CA GLU A 188 1.29 16.35 -4.41
C GLU A 188 0.82 17.67 -3.75
N LYS A 189 -0.23 17.64 -2.92
CA LYS A 189 -0.81 18.82 -2.25
C LYS A 189 -0.91 18.69 -0.72
N ASP A 190 -0.87 19.81 0.00
CA ASP A 190 -0.80 19.81 1.48
C ASP A 190 -1.99 19.08 2.12
N GLU A 191 -3.18 19.25 1.54
CA GLU A 191 -4.41 18.59 1.96
C GLU A 191 -4.37 17.06 1.84
N GLU A 192 -3.51 16.50 0.97
CA GLU A 192 -3.41 15.05 0.73
C GLU A 192 -2.51 14.34 1.75
N ILE A 193 -1.64 15.07 2.46
CA ILE A 193 -0.65 14.48 3.38
C ILE A 193 -1.32 13.70 4.50
N ALA A 194 -2.42 14.21 5.04
CA ALA A 194 -3.13 13.54 6.13
C ALA A 194 -3.72 12.20 5.67
N GLY A 195 -4.37 12.16 4.50
CA GLY A 195 -4.89 10.92 3.92
C GLY A 195 -3.78 9.91 3.61
N CYS A 196 -2.66 10.38 3.06
CA CYS A 196 -1.48 9.53 2.82
C CYS A 196 -0.92 8.93 4.12
N PHE A 197 -0.87 9.71 5.20
CA PHE A 197 -0.47 9.21 6.51
C PHE A 197 -1.48 8.22 7.11
N LEU A 198 -2.78 8.46 6.93
CA LEU A 198 -3.82 7.53 7.39
C LEU A 198 -3.73 6.19 6.67
N GLN A 199 -3.47 6.17 5.36
CA GLN A 199 -3.17 4.93 4.65
C GLN A 199 -1.96 4.22 5.26
N TYR A 200 -0.87 4.92 5.57
CA TYR A 200 0.28 4.30 6.23
C TYR A 200 -0.07 3.69 7.59
N LEU A 201 -0.90 4.38 8.38
CA LEU A 201 -1.37 3.88 9.66
C LEU A 201 -2.19 2.59 9.47
N HIS A 202 -3.14 2.60 8.54
CA HIS A 202 -3.97 1.45 8.16
C HIS A 202 -3.11 0.24 7.82
N GLU A 203 -2.12 0.42 6.95
CA GLU A 203 -1.17 -0.64 6.58
C GLU A 203 -0.38 -1.18 7.79
N CYS A 204 0.00 -0.32 8.73
CA CYS A 204 0.69 -0.76 9.95
C CYS A 204 -0.26 -1.52 10.90
N THR A 205 -1.55 -1.15 10.92
CA THR A 205 -2.57 -1.76 11.77
C THR A 205 -2.83 -3.23 11.44
N HIS A 206 -2.75 -3.63 10.17
CA HIS A 206 -2.75 -5.04 9.78
C HIS A 206 -1.76 -5.88 10.59
N GLY A 207 -0.58 -5.34 10.90
CA GLY A 207 0.46 -6.03 11.68
C GLY A 207 0.03 -6.44 13.09
N VAL A 208 -1.01 -5.83 13.65
CA VAL A 208 -1.56 -6.17 14.97
C VAL A 208 -2.95 -6.77 14.92
N THR A 209 -3.78 -6.43 13.93
CA THR A 209 -5.17 -6.93 13.82
C THR A 209 -5.26 -8.28 13.13
N ASP A 210 -4.50 -8.51 12.06
CA ASP A 210 -4.57 -9.76 11.29
C ASP A 210 -4.25 -11.00 12.15
N PRO A 211 -3.23 -10.98 13.04
CA PRO A 211 -2.98 -12.09 13.95
C PRO A 211 -4.15 -12.43 14.88
N LEU A 212 -5.03 -11.46 15.20
CA LEU A 212 -6.20 -11.70 16.07
C LEU A 212 -7.24 -12.60 15.41
N MET A 213 -7.21 -12.73 14.08
CA MET A 213 -8.13 -13.62 13.35
C MET A 213 -7.79 -15.09 13.54
N ASN A 214 -6.54 -15.42 13.89
CA ASN A 214 -6.06 -16.78 14.12
C ASN A 214 -6.42 -17.77 12.98
N ARG A 215 -6.38 -17.28 11.74
CA ARG A 215 -6.63 -18.04 10.50
C ARG A 215 -5.92 -17.38 9.33
N ASN A 216 -5.83 -18.10 8.21
CA ASN A 216 -5.39 -17.50 6.95
C ASN A 216 -6.43 -16.48 6.46
N ILE A 217 -5.95 -15.35 5.94
CA ILE A 217 -6.77 -14.29 5.35
C ILE A 217 -6.74 -14.50 3.83
N LEU A 218 -7.91 -14.74 3.25
CA LEU A 218 -8.13 -15.09 1.85
C LEU A 218 -9.30 -14.26 1.30
N MET A 219 -9.22 -13.93 0.02
CA MET A 219 -10.33 -13.26 -0.69
C MET A 219 -11.51 -14.21 -0.88
N ALA A 220 -11.24 -15.47 -1.21
CA ALA A 220 -12.25 -16.46 -1.63
C ALA A 220 -13.26 -16.85 -0.54
N ASP A 221 -12.95 -16.68 0.74
CA ASP A 221 -13.83 -17.04 1.86
C ASP A 221 -14.36 -15.80 2.63
N GLY A 222 -14.12 -14.60 2.11
CA GLY A 222 -14.53 -13.33 2.73
C GLY A 222 -13.76 -12.98 4.01
N SER A 223 -12.70 -13.73 4.36
CA SER A 223 -11.90 -13.42 5.54
C SER A 223 -11.07 -12.14 5.38
N HIS A 224 -10.72 -11.78 4.14
CA HIS A 224 -10.12 -10.49 3.81
C HIS A 224 -11.00 -9.32 4.27
N ASP A 225 -12.29 -9.32 3.91
CA ASP A 225 -13.21 -8.24 4.29
C ASP A 225 -13.32 -8.08 5.81
N VAL A 226 -13.34 -9.21 6.54
CA VAL A 226 -13.36 -9.20 8.01
C VAL A 226 -12.05 -8.67 8.61
N SER A 227 -10.90 -8.91 7.96
CA SER A 227 -9.62 -8.31 8.34
C SER A 227 -9.69 -6.79 8.18
N GLU A 228 -10.15 -6.31 7.02
CA GLU A 228 -10.32 -4.87 6.76
C GLU A 228 -11.25 -4.21 7.78
N TYR A 229 -12.41 -4.81 8.11
CA TYR A 229 -13.30 -4.25 9.13
C TYR A 229 -12.60 -4.10 10.50
N GLN A 230 -11.76 -5.07 10.88
CA GLN A 230 -10.98 -4.99 12.12
C GLN A 230 -9.97 -3.84 12.09
N VAL A 231 -9.26 -3.69 10.97
CA VAL A 231 -8.28 -2.61 10.77
C VAL A 231 -8.97 -1.26 10.87
N LEU A 232 -10.08 -1.07 10.16
CA LEU A 232 -10.79 0.20 10.13
C LEU A 232 -11.33 0.64 11.51
N CYS A 233 -11.89 -0.31 12.26
CA CYS A 233 -12.35 -0.03 13.62
C CYS A 233 -11.18 0.22 14.58
N PHE A 234 -10.09 -0.53 14.44
CA PHE A 234 -8.90 -0.36 15.27
C PHE A 234 -8.24 1.00 15.03
N ASP A 235 -8.09 1.41 13.76
CA ASP A 235 -7.60 2.73 13.37
C ASP A 235 -8.41 3.85 14.02
N GLU A 236 -9.75 3.73 14.02
CA GLU A 236 -10.61 4.71 14.69
C GLU A 236 -10.27 4.83 16.18
N TYR A 237 -10.17 3.70 16.89
CA TYR A 237 -9.88 3.69 18.33
C TYR A 237 -8.48 4.23 18.62
N LEU A 238 -7.50 3.86 17.80
CA LEU A 238 -6.13 4.31 17.91
C LEU A 238 -6.02 5.83 17.71
N ILE A 239 -6.67 6.35 16.67
CA ILE A 239 -6.75 7.80 16.39
C ILE A 239 -7.47 8.51 17.53
N GLY A 240 -8.59 7.97 18.02
CA GLY A 240 -9.31 8.51 19.16
C GLY A 240 -8.44 8.62 20.43
N ALA A 241 -7.54 7.65 20.64
CA ALA A 241 -6.65 7.61 21.79
C ALA A 241 -5.44 8.55 21.68
N LEU A 242 -4.79 8.61 20.50
CA LEU A 242 -3.49 9.30 20.32
C LEU A 242 -3.59 10.64 19.58
N ALA A 243 -4.62 10.82 18.76
CA ALA A 243 -4.77 11.98 17.88
C ALA A 243 -6.25 12.35 17.62
N PRO A 244 -7.02 12.70 18.65
CA PRO A 244 -8.48 12.90 18.52
C PRO A 244 -8.86 14.02 17.55
N ASP A 245 -7.99 15.00 17.30
CA ASP A 245 -8.15 16.04 16.27
C ASP A 245 -8.18 15.48 14.84
N MET A 246 -7.68 14.26 14.61
CA MET A 246 -7.69 13.59 13.30
C MET A 246 -8.92 12.70 13.09
N ALA A 247 -9.77 12.51 14.10
CA ALA A 247 -10.90 11.57 14.02
C ALA A 247 -11.88 11.91 12.87
N GLU A 248 -12.18 13.19 12.67
CA GLU A 248 -13.07 13.62 11.60
C GLU A 248 -12.45 13.45 10.21
N ILE A 249 -11.14 13.71 10.11
CA ILE A 249 -10.36 13.51 8.88
C ILE A 249 -10.40 12.04 8.49
N TYR A 250 -10.19 11.14 9.46
CA TYR A 250 -10.24 9.70 9.23
C TYR A 250 -11.63 9.22 8.79
N ARG A 251 -12.68 9.61 9.52
CA ARG A 251 -14.07 9.26 9.17
C ARG A 251 -14.48 9.76 7.78
N THR A 252 -13.95 10.90 7.36
CA THR A 252 -14.17 11.44 6.01
C THR A 252 -13.38 10.65 4.97
N TRP A 253 -12.12 10.34 5.27
CA TRP A 253 -11.22 9.59 4.39
C TRP A 253 -11.75 8.19 4.06
N ILE A 254 -12.22 7.44 5.05
CA ILE A 254 -12.74 6.08 4.84
C ILE A 254 -14.20 6.02 4.36
N SER A 255 -14.94 7.12 4.50
CA SER A 255 -16.42 7.18 4.51
C SER A 255 -17.05 6.66 5.81
N ARG A 256 -17.87 7.53 6.42
CA ARG A 256 -18.64 7.21 7.63
C ARG A 256 -19.52 5.98 7.46
N GLU A 257 -20.17 5.85 6.31
CA GLU A 257 -21.07 4.72 6.03
C GLU A 257 -20.31 3.39 6.05
N TYR A 258 -19.10 3.35 5.49
CA TYR A 258 -18.30 2.15 5.46
C TYR A 258 -17.71 1.80 6.83
N LEU A 259 -17.32 2.81 7.61
CA LEU A 259 -16.90 2.61 8.99
C LEU A 259 -18.04 2.11 9.88
N ASP A 260 -19.23 2.72 9.80
CA ASP A 260 -20.41 2.29 10.55
C ASP A 260 -20.79 0.84 10.19
N TYR A 261 -20.74 0.48 8.91
CA TYR A 261 -20.91 -0.90 8.46
C TYR A 261 -19.85 -1.85 9.05
N SER A 262 -18.59 -1.43 9.12
CA SER A 262 -17.50 -2.22 9.73
C SER A 262 -17.77 -2.52 11.21
N HIS A 263 -18.25 -1.53 11.97
CA HIS A 263 -18.68 -1.74 13.37
C HIS A 263 -19.79 -2.79 13.47
N GLU A 264 -20.80 -2.71 12.61
CA GLU A 264 -21.91 -3.67 12.58
C GLU A 264 -21.44 -5.09 12.29
N GLN A 265 -20.50 -5.26 11.35
CA GLN A 265 -19.96 -6.58 11.00
C GLN A 265 -19.13 -7.22 12.12
N LEU A 266 -18.41 -6.41 12.92
CA LEU A 266 -17.62 -6.94 14.04
C LEU A 266 -18.48 -7.28 15.26
N GLY A 267 -19.52 -6.49 15.52
CA GLY A 267 -20.34 -6.60 16.71
C GLY A 267 -19.57 -6.32 18.01
N ALA A 268 -20.29 -6.37 19.14
CA ALA A 268 -19.76 -5.95 20.44
C ALA A 268 -18.54 -6.77 20.91
N GLU A 269 -18.52 -8.08 20.65
CA GLU A 269 -17.39 -8.94 21.03
C GLU A 269 -16.13 -8.63 20.21
N GLY A 270 -16.28 -8.46 18.89
CA GLY A 270 -15.19 -8.08 18.00
C GLY A 270 -14.60 -6.73 18.38
N GLU A 271 -15.45 -5.74 18.63
CA GLU A 271 -15.01 -4.42 19.09
C GLU A 271 -14.28 -4.46 20.44
N GLN A 272 -14.80 -5.21 21.42
CA GLN A 272 -14.17 -5.29 22.74
C GLN A 272 -12.76 -5.89 22.63
N ARG A 273 -12.59 -6.93 21.80
CA ARG A 273 -11.28 -7.54 21.53
C ARG A 273 -10.29 -6.53 20.95
N LEU A 274 -10.72 -5.67 20.02
CA LEU A 274 -9.86 -4.63 19.46
C LEU A 274 -9.48 -3.57 20.51
N LYS A 275 -10.44 -3.14 21.33
CA LYS A 275 -10.21 -2.18 22.42
C LYS A 275 -9.24 -2.72 23.47
N ASP A 276 -9.38 -4.00 23.82
CA ASP A 276 -8.45 -4.68 24.74
C ASP A 276 -7.04 -4.78 24.15
N CYS A 277 -6.94 -5.13 22.86
CA CYS A 277 -5.65 -5.15 22.14
C CYS A 277 -4.99 -3.76 22.14
N LEU A 278 -5.74 -2.70 21.82
CA LEU A 278 -5.22 -1.33 21.83
C LEU A 278 -4.71 -0.95 23.23
N LYS A 279 -5.48 -1.25 24.27
CA LYS A 279 -5.08 -0.99 25.66
C LYS A 279 -3.76 -1.68 25.99
N GLU A 280 -3.59 -2.95 25.63
CA GLU A 280 -2.33 -3.67 25.83
C GLU A 280 -1.14 -3.12 25.02
N ILE A 281 -1.41 -2.48 23.88
CA ILE A 281 -0.38 -1.80 23.09
C ILE A 281 0.05 -0.50 23.78
N LEU A 282 -0.89 0.30 24.28
CA LEU A 282 -0.61 1.62 24.83
C LEU A 282 -0.13 1.62 26.31
N GLU A 283 -0.38 0.55 27.07
CA GLU A 283 0.01 0.44 28.49
C GLU A 283 1.42 -0.14 28.73
N ARG A 284 2.12 -0.61 27.70
CA ARG A 284 3.45 -1.22 27.79
C ARG A 284 4.56 -0.27 27.31
#